data_AF-A0A2X6IPE1-F1
#
_entry.id   AF-A0A2X6IPE1-F1
#
_cell.length_a   1.000
_cell.length_b   1.000
_cell.length_c   1.000
_cell.angle_alpha   90.00
_cell.angle_beta   90.00
_cell.angle_gamma   90.00
#
_symmetry.space_group_name_H-M   'P 1'
#
loop_
_entity.id
_entity.type
_entity.pdbx_description
1 polymer ?
#
loop_
_entity_poly.entity_id
_entity_poly.type
_entity_poly.pdbx_seq_one_letter_code
_entity_poly.pdbx_strand_id
1 'polypeptide(L)' 'MAWGEADITAIKRLSDMGFKVTVTGGLALEDLPLFKGIPIHVFIAGRSIRDAASPVEAARQFKRSIAELWG' A
#
# COMPACT_ATOMS: atom_id res chain seq x y z
N MET A 1 2.83 -13.76 3.40
CA MET A 1 2.78 -13.61 1.93
C MET A 1 3.49 -12.32 1.62
N ALA A 2 4.47 -12.35 0.72
CA ALA A 2 5.22 -11.16 0.31
C ALA A 2 4.78 -10.79 -1.12
N TRP A 3 4.78 -9.49 -1.41
CA TRP A 3 4.50 -8.98 -2.75
C TRP A 3 5.64 -9.33 -3.70
N GLY A 4 5.32 -9.97 -4.82
CA GLY A 4 6.30 -10.35 -5.83
C GLY A 4 6.40 -9.34 -6.97
N GLU A 5 7.46 -9.46 -7.76
CA GLU A 5 7.67 -8.63 -8.97
C GLU A 5 6.48 -8.70 -9.95
N ALA A 6 5.87 -9.87 -10.09
CA ALA A 6 4.70 -10.07 -10.95
C ALA A 6 3.49 -9.23 -10.48
N ASP A 7 3.28 -9.12 -9.16
CA ASP A 7 2.19 -8.33 -8.59
C ASP A 7 2.42 -6.84 -8.86
N ILE A 8 3.64 -6.35 -8.59
CA ILE A 8 4.01 -4.95 -8.82
C ILE A 8 3.90 -4.58 -10.30
N THR A 9 4.33 -5.49 -11.19
CA THR A 9 4.23 -5.31 -12.64
C THR A 9 2.77 -5.22 -13.10
N ALA A 10 1.90 -6.08 -12.58
CA ALA A 10 0.47 -6.05 -12.93
C ALA A 10 -0.20 -4.75 -12.45
N ILE A 11 0.08 -4.34 -11.20
CA ILE A 11 -0.45 -3.12 -10.60
C ILE A 11 -0.01 -1.89 -11.42
N LYS A 12 1.28 -1.80 -11.76
CA LYS A 12 1.81 -0.71 -12.60
C LYS A 12 1.13 -0.67 -13.96
N ARG A 13 1.02 -1.82 -14.65
CA ARG A 13 0.37 -1.89 -15.96
C ARG A 13 -1.08 -1.40 -15.92
N LEU A 14 -1.86 -1.82 -14.93
CA LEU A 14 -3.25 -1.36 -14.77
C LEU A 14 -3.31 0.15 -14.51
N SER A 15 -2.38 0.66 -13.70
CA SER A 15 -2.26 2.08 -13.42
C SER A 15 -1.91 2.90 -14.67
N ASP A 16 -0.97 2.42 -15.48
CA ASP A 16 -0.54 3.05 -16.74
C ASP A 16 -1.67 3.06 -17.79
N MET A 17 -2.60 2.10 -17.73
CA MET A 17 -3.82 2.08 -18.55
C MET A 17 -4.88 3.09 -18.08
N GLY A 18 -4.65 3.83 -16.99
CA GLY A 18 -5.56 4.84 -16.46
C GLY A 18 -6.60 4.32 -15.47
N PHE A 19 -6.51 3.05 -15.02
CA PHE A 19 -7.38 2.55 -13.96
C PHE A 19 -6.99 3.13 -12.61
N LYS A 20 -7.99 3.42 -11.78
CA LYS A 20 -7.78 3.74 -10.36
C LYS A 20 -7.53 2.46 -9.58
N VAL A 21 -6.26 2.07 -9.47
CA VAL A 21 -5.88 0.81 -8.83
C VAL A 21 -5.94 0.91 -7.31
N THR A 22 -6.65 -0.03 -6.68
CA THR A 22 -6.70 -0.20 -5.22
C THR A 22 -5.93 -1.45 -4.84
N VAL A 23 -5.04 -1.35 -3.85
CA VAL A 23 -4.17 -2.44 -3.41
C VAL A 23 -4.62 -2.96 -2.05
N THR A 24 -4.73 -4.28 -1.92
CA THR A 24 -5.15 -4.97 -0.70
C THR A 24 -4.54 -6.37 -0.62
N GLY A 25 -4.53 -6.96 0.57
CA GLY A 25 -4.06 -8.33 0.81
C GLY A 25 -2.70 -8.37 1.49
N GLY A 26 -2.68 -8.64 2.80
CA GLY A 26 -1.43 -8.83 3.55
C GLY A 26 -0.53 -7.59 3.70
N LEU A 27 -1.02 -6.39 3.34
CA LEU A 27 -0.26 -5.14 3.37
C LEU A 27 0.22 -4.77 4.79
N ALA A 28 1.55 -4.72 4.96
CA ALA A 28 2.23 -4.17 6.12
C ALA A 28 2.81 -2.77 5.82
N LEU A 29 3.31 -2.07 6.84
CA LEU A 29 3.81 -0.70 6.69
C LEU A 29 5.08 -0.67 5.84
N GLU A 30 5.93 -1.67 6.05
CA GLU A 30 7.19 -1.93 5.37
C GLU A 30 7.04 -2.28 3.88
N ASP A 31 5.83 -2.65 3.43
CA ASP A 31 5.56 -2.96 2.03
C ASP A 31 5.29 -1.71 1.18
N LEU A 32 4.91 -0.57 1.79
CA LEU A 32 4.55 0.65 1.06
C LEU A 32 5.64 1.12 0.06
N PRO A 33 6.94 1.07 0.38
CA PRO A 33 7.99 1.45 -0.56
C PRO A 33 8.02 0.63 -1.86
N LEU A 34 7.49 -0.61 -1.86
CA LEU A 34 7.43 -1.46 -3.06
C LEU A 34 6.56 -0.85 -4.17
N PHE A 35 5.59 -0.01 -3.80
CA PHE A 35 4.65 0.62 -4.74
C PHE A 35 5.10 2.02 -5.18
N LYS A 36 6.25 2.51 -4.69
CA LYS A 36 6.72 3.88 -4.95
C LYS A 36 6.81 4.14 -6.46
N GLY A 37 6.30 5.29 -6.89
CA GLY A 37 6.28 5.69 -8.30
C GLY A 37 5.10 5.13 -9.11
N ILE A 38 4.21 4.34 -8.50
CA ILE A 38 2.94 3.92 -9.09
C ILE A 38 1.82 4.78 -8.48
N PRO A 39 0.90 5.37 -9.28
CA PRO A 39 -0.18 6.20 -8.74
C PRO A 39 -1.32 5.34 -8.16
N ILE A 40 -1.05 4.71 -7.02
CA ILE A 40 -2.03 3.90 -6.28
C ILE A 40 -3.16 4.82 -5.79
N HIS A 41 -4.40 4.41 -6.05
CA HIS A 41 -5.57 5.18 -5.67
C HIS A 41 -5.93 5.00 -4.18
N VAL A 42 -5.93 3.76 -3.70
CA VAL A 42 -6.28 3.41 -2.32
C VAL A 42 -5.45 2.22 -1.85
N PHE A 43 -4.98 2.27 -0.61
CA PHE A 43 -4.46 1.11 0.12
C PHE A 43 -5.50 0.65 1.13
N ILE A 44 -5.82 -0.65 1.13
CA ILE A 44 -6.72 -1.26 2.12
C ILE A 44 -5.85 -2.10 3.07
N ALA A 45 -5.73 -1.63 4.31
CA ALA A 45 -5.07 -2.34 5.39
C ALA A 45 -6.10 -2.93 6.36
N GLY A 46 -5.85 -4.16 6.81
CA GLY A 46 -6.73 -4.89 7.72
C GLY A 46 -6.03 -5.16 9.05
N ARG A 47 -5.60 -6.41 9.24
CA ARG A 47 -4.98 -6.89 10.49
C ARG A 47 -3.71 -6.12 10.87
N SER A 48 -2.95 -5.61 9.90
CA SER A 48 -1.77 -4.77 10.14
C SER A 48 -2.08 -3.48 10.91
N ILE A 49 -3.33 -2.99 10.87
CA ILE A 49 -3.82 -1.89 11.71
C ILE A 49 -4.64 -2.44 12.87
N ARG A 50 -5.63 -3.29 12.60
CA ARG A 50 -6.62 -3.75 13.59
C ARG A 50 -5.99 -4.50 14.76
N ASP A 51 -5.02 -5.36 14.48
CA ASP A 51 -4.42 -6.27 15.46
C ASP A 51 -3.08 -5.70 16.02
N ALA A 52 -2.71 -4.47 15.66
CA ALA A 52 -1.52 -3.80 16.17
C ALA A 52 -1.68 -3.44 17.66
N ALA A 53 -0.56 -3.30 18.38
CA ALA A 53 -0.56 -2.91 19.79
C ALA A 53 -1.27 -1.55 20.03
N SER A 54 -1.19 -0.64 19.05
CA SER A 54 -1.99 0.59 19.01
C SER A 54 -2.54 0.80 17.60
N PRO A 55 -3.81 0.44 17.35
CA PRO A 55 -4.41 0.56 16.01
C PRO A 55 -4.43 2.00 15.49
N VAL A 56 -4.65 2.97 16.37
CA VAL A 56 -4.64 4.40 16.01
C VAL A 56 -3.24 4.82 15.54
N GLU A 57 -2.19 4.39 16.25
CA GLU A 57 -0.83 4.77 15.85
C GLU A 57 -0.39 4.05 14.58
N ALA A 58 -0.76 2.77 14.41
CA ALA A 58 -0.53 2.05 13.17
C ALA A 58 -1.18 2.78 11.98
N ALA A 59 -2.46 3.18 12.10
CA ALA A 59 -3.14 3.95 11.06
C ALA A 59 -2.44 5.28 10.75
N ARG A 60 -1.95 6.00 11.77
CA ARG A 60 -1.19 7.24 11.59
C ARG A 60 0.15 6.98 10.89
N GLN A 61 0.86 5.91 11.24
CA GLN A 61 2.11 5.51 10.57
C GLN A 61 1.88 5.23 9.08
N PHE A 62 0.84 4.47 8.73
CA PHE A 62 0.45 4.26 7.33
C PHE A 62 0.20 5.59 6.61
N LYS A 63 -0.59 6.48 7.19
CA LYS A 63 -0.89 7.79 6.57
C LYS A 63 0.35 8.67 6.42
N ARG A 64 1.27 8.67 7.39
CA ARG A 64 2.55 9.41 7.29
C ARG A 64 3.45 8.84 6.20
N SER A 65 3.66 7.53 6.18
CA SER A 65 4.50 6.88 5.16
C SER A 65 3.94 7.08 3.74
N ILE A 66 2.61 7.02 3.57
CA ILE A 66 1.97 7.37 2.29
C ILE A 66 2.26 8.84 1.91
N ALA A 67 2.18 9.78 2.85
CA ALA A 67 2.50 11.18 2.57
C ALA A 67 3.99 11.38 2.26
N GLU A 68 4.90 10.64 2.87
CA GLU A 68 6.34 10.72 2.57
C GLU A 68 6.70 10.14 1.19
N LEU A 69 5.95 9.13 0.72
CA LEU A 69 6.22 8.44 -0.54
C LEU A 69 5.52 9.07 -1.75
N TRP A 70 4.37 9.73 -1.56
CA TRP A 70 3.53 10.30 -2.64
C TRP A 70 3.13 11.78 -2.44
N GLY A 71 3.50 12.40 -1.32
CA GLY A 71 3.24 13.82 -1.05
C GLY A 71 4.26 14.78 -1.64
#